data_AF-A0A535XKX4-F1
#
_entry.id   AF-A0A535XKX4-F1
#
_cell.length_a   1.000
_cell.length_b   1.000
_cell.length_c   1.000
_cell.angle_alpha   90.00
_cell.angle_beta   90.00
_cell.angle_gamma   90.00
#
_symmetry.space_group_name_H-M   'P 1'
#
loop_
_entity.id
_entity.type
_entity.pdbx_description
1 polymer ?
#
loop_
_entity_poly.entity_id
_entity_poly.type
_entity_poly.pdbx_seq_one_letter_code
_entity_poly.pdbx_strand_id
1 'polypeptide(L)'
;MTSPLATVAIGSMDLSHARWNCSRPTCRVAARPAIAGMLTLITRARHGLTMHGVMSEPDRWGFAEPGPLRDKLTALALAGTKTTTASLLRDFEAEGTNLPRVGQRDILVDSRDQPVATVETLDVRVVRLADVDDQHAIDEGEGYANAAEFRASHEEYWGGYLETLRQQL
;
A
#
# COMPACT_ATOMS: atom_id res chain seq x y z
N MET A 1 -27.86 -5.97 -5.33
CA MET A 1 -27.29 -6.19 -3.99
C MET A 1 -25.93 -5.52 -3.96
N THR A 2 -25.85 -4.29 -3.45
CA THR A 2 -24.61 -3.51 -3.36
C THR A 2 -23.85 -3.94 -2.10
N SER A 3 -22.90 -4.87 -2.24
CA SER A 3 -21.97 -5.16 -1.15
C SER A 3 -21.17 -3.90 -0.80
N PRO A 4 -20.95 -3.59 0.49
CA PRO A 4 -20.09 -2.47 0.88
C PRO A 4 -18.63 -2.76 0.47
N LEU A 5 -17.87 -1.70 0.17
CA LEU A 5 -16.44 -1.77 -0.09
C LEU A 5 -15.63 -1.26 1.10
N ALA A 6 -14.37 -1.66 1.18
CA ALA A 6 -13.36 -0.97 1.97
C ALA A 6 -12.47 -0.17 1.00
N THR A 7 -12.81 1.10 0.78
CA THR A 7 -11.98 1.97 -0.05
C THR A 7 -10.76 2.44 0.75
N VAL A 8 -9.64 1.76 0.63
CA VAL A 8 -8.40 2.12 1.35
C VAL A 8 -7.63 3.21 0.60
N ALA A 9 -7.71 4.45 1.06
CA ALA A 9 -6.87 5.52 0.52
C ALA A 9 -5.39 5.36 0.92
N ILE A 10 -4.64 4.57 0.17
CA ILE A 10 -3.19 4.46 0.37
C ILE A 10 -2.51 5.74 -0.08
N GLY A 11 -2.39 6.72 0.83
CA GLY A 11 -1.66 7.94 0.52
C GLY A 11 -0.16 7.72 0.30
N SER A 12 0.44 8.70 -0.37
CA SER A 12 1.88 8.93 -0.62
C SER A 12 2.85 7.78 -0.32
N MET A 13 3.38 7.19 -1.38
CA MET A 13 4.48 6.22 -1.32
C MET A 13 5.80 6.93 -1.00
N ASP A 14 6.38 6.63 0.16
CA ASP A 14 7.73 7.07 0.49
C ASP A 14 8.79 6.17 -0.17
N LEU A 15 9.33 6.62 -1.31
CA LEU A 15 10.43 5.94 -2.00
C LEU A 15 11.79 6.13 -1.30
N SER A 16 11.89 6.96 -0.26
CA SER A 16 13.16 7.32 0.42
C SER A 16 13.84 6.14 1.11
N HIS A 17 13.07 5.08 1.41
CA HIS A 17 13.54 3.87 2.08
C HIS A 17 13.82 2.71 1.11
N ALA A 18 13.79 2.94 -0.21
CA ALA A 18 14.26 2.01 -1.23
C ALA A 18 15.80 1.85 -1.21
N ARG A 19 16.38 1.56 -0.04
CA ARG A 19 17.74 1.06 0.12
C ARG A 19 17.69 -0.46 0.15
N TRP A 20 17.38 -1.07 -0.97
CA TRP A 20 17.51 -2.53 -1.12
C TRP A 20 18.29 -2.83 -2.39
N ASN A 21 19.60 -2.98 -2.17
CA ASN A 21 20.62 -3.56 -3.05
C ASN A 21 20.36 -3.48 -4.57
N CYS A 22 20.41 -2.28 -5.13
CA CYS A 22 20.43 -2.10 -6.58
C CYS A 22 21.82 -2.48 -7.10
N SER A 23 21.97 -3.68 -7.66
CA SER A 23 23.19 -4.15 -8.34
C SER A 23 23.34 -3.57 -9.77
N ARG A 24 22.59 -2.52 -10.12
CA ARG A 24 22.68 -1.85 -11.43
C ARG A 24 23.53 -0.56 -11.36
N PRO A 25 24.50 -0.37 -12.28
CA PRO A 25 25.52 0.69 -12.21
C PRO A 25 25.03 2.12 -12.45
N THR A 26 23.72 2.36 -12.62
CA THR A 26 23.18 3.69 -13.00
C THR A 26 22.45 4.42 -11.87
N CYS A 27 22.32 3.83 -10.68
CA CYS A 27 21.62 4.47 -9.57
C CYS A 27 22.53 5.49 -8.86
N ARG A 28 22.51 6.75 -9.31
CA ARG A 28 23.26 7.86 -8.68
C ARG A 28 22.33 8.61 -7.73
N VAL A 29 22.40 8.30 -6.43
CA VAL A 29 21.75 9.10 -5.38
C VAL A 29 22.75 10.16 -4.90
N ALA A 30 22.36 11.43 -5.00
CA ALA A 30 23.15 12.56 -4.53
C ALA A 30 23.25 12.55 -2.99
N ALA A 31 24.46 12.44 -2.46
CA ALA A 31 24.75 12.55 -1.03
C ALA A 31 25.18 13.98 -0.68
N ARG A 32 24.62 14.56 0.39
CA ARG A 32 25.11 15.77 1.07
C ARG A 32 24.88 15.64 2.59
N PRO A 33 25.64 16.35 3.45
CA PRO A 33 26.76 15.80 4.20
C PRO A 33 26.40 15.48 5.67
N ALA A 34 27.24 14.64 6.27
CA ALA A 34 27.19 14.29 7.68
C ALA A 34 27.44 15.51 8.59
N ILE A 35 26.64 15.65 9.64
CA ILE A 35 26.96 16.50 10.79
C ILE A 35 27.54 15.61 11.88
N ALA A 36 28.73 15.97 12.33
CA ALA A 36 29.52 15.28 13.33
C ALA A 36 29.19 15.75 14.76
N GLY A 37 29.20 14.80 15.70
CA GLY A 37 29.59 14.96 17.10
C GLY A 37 28.54 15.47 18.09
N MET A 38 28.29 14.71 19.18
CA MET A 38 29.00 14.91 20.44
C MET A 38 28.66 13.80 21.46
N LEU A 39 29.69 13.33 22.15
CA LEU A 39 29.71 12.32 23.20
C LEU A 39 29.32 12.97 24.55
N THR A 40 28.38 12.41 25.31
CA THR A 40 28.36 12.59 26.79
C THR A 40 27.68 11.41 27.48
N LEU A 41 28.42 10.79 28.41
CA LEU A 41 27.94 9.78 29.37
C LEU A 41 27.00 10.42 30.40
N ILE A 42 25.87 9.77 30.72
CA ILE A 42 25.19 9.93 32.02
C ILE A 42 24.76 8.56 32.56
N THR A 43 25.04 8.38 33.84
CA THR A 43 24.99 7.22 34.73
C THR A 43 23.57 6.70 35.03
N ARG A 44 23.47 5.39 35.31
CA ARG A 44 22.32 4.62 35.85
C ARG A 44 21.44 5.37 36.86
N ALA A 45 20.12 5.17 36.79
CA ALA A 45 19.38 4.24 37.67
C ALA A 45 17.84 4.33 37.51
N ARG A 46 17.18 3.23 37.89
CA ARG A 46 15.77 3.05 38.34
C ARG A 46 14.79 2.50 37.28
N HIS A 47 14.40 1.25 37.56
CA HIS A 47 13.15 0.56 37.19
C HIS A 47 12.20 1.32 36.26
N GLY A 48 12.28 1.00 34.97
CA GLY A 48 11.18 1.12 34.04
C GLY A 48 11.11 -0.20 33.30
N LEU A 49 9.93 -0.83 33.25
CA LEU A 49 9.72 -1.93 32.32
C LEU A 49 10.10 -1.42 30.93
N THR A 50 11.18 -1.94 30.36
CA THR A 50 11.43 -1.78 28.94
C THR A 50 10.32 -2.55 28.25
N MET A 51 9.29 -1.83 27.79
CA MET A 51 8.44 -2.35 26.74
C MET A 51 9.38 -2.67 25.59
N HIS A 52 9.75 -3.95 25.45
CA HIS A 52 10.21 -4.47 24.18
C HIS A 52 8.99 -4.35 23.27
N GLY A 53 8.84 -3.18 22.64
CA GLY A 53 7.94 -3.03 21.51
C GLY A 53 8.37 -4.13 20.55
N VAL A 54 7.53 -5.15 20.41
CA VAL A 54 7.73 -6.19 19.42
C VAL A 54 7.68 -5.45 18.08
N MET A 55 8.84 -5.19 17.50
CA MET A 55 8.94 -4.73 16.13
C MET A 55 8.51 -5.93 15.28
N SER A 56 7.22 -6.05 15.01
CA SER A 56 6.72 -7.01 14.02
C SER A 56 7.28 -6.61 12.65
N GLU A 57 7.67 -7.60 11.84
CA GLU A 57 8.06 -7.33 10.46
C GLU A 57 6.89 -6.66 9.73
N PRO A 58 7.15 -5.68 8.84
CA PRO A 58 6.12 -5.02 8.07
C PRO A 58 5.45 -6.04 7.13
N ASP A 59 4.13 -5.92 6.98
CA ASP A 59 3.36 -6.80 6.11
C ASP A 59 3.79 -6.62 4.65
N ARG A 60 3.69 -7.67 3.85
CA ARG A 60 4.05 -7.66 2.42
C ARG A 60 2.79 -7.85 1.59
N TRP A 61 2.58 -6.99 0.60
CA TRP A 61 1.42 -7.09 -0.30
C TRP A 61 1.75 -6.55 -1.69
N GLY A 62 0.95 -6.95 -2.68
CA GLY A 62 1.08 -6.50 -4.06
C GLY A 62 -0.28 -6.09 -4.63
N PHE A 63 -0.28 -5.22 -5.65
CA PHE A 63 -1.51 -4.87 -6.36
C PHE A 63 -2.03 -6.05 -7.18
N ALA A 64 -3.33 -6.33 -7.12
CA ALA A 64 -3.98 -7.42 -7.86
C ALA A 64 -3.24 -8.77 -7.72
N GLU A 65 -3.57 -9.74 -8.57
CA GLU A 65 -2.80 -10.98 -8.69
C GLU A 65 -1.49 -10.78 -9.48
N PRO A 66 -0.45 -11.62 -9.28
CA PRO A 66 0.78 -11.54 -10.06
C PRO A 66 0.51 -11.61 -11.56
N GLY A 67 1.06 -10.66 -12.33
CA GLY A 67 0.88 -10.60 -13.77
C GLY A 67 0.91 -9.18 -14.35
N PRO A 68 0.49 -9.01 -15.62
CA PRO A 68 0.58 -7.73 -16.32
C PRO A 68 -0.16 -6.57 -15.62
N LEU A 69 -1.29 -6.86 -14.96
CA LEU A 69 -2.03 -5.85 -14.21
C LEU A 69 -1.22 -5.37 -13.01
N ARG A 70 -0.71 -6.27 -12.16
CA ARG A 70 0.17 -5.91 -11.05
C ARG A 70 1.38 -5.10 -11.52
N ASP A 71 2.03 -5.55 -12.59
CA ASP A 71 3.21 -4.85 -13.13
C ASP A 71 2.89 -3.40 -13.54
N LYS A 72 1.73 -3.19 -14.20
CA LYS A 72 1.23 -1.85 -14.54
C LYS A 72 0.95 -1.02 -13.29
N LEU A 73 0.22 -1.56 -12.32
CA LEU A 73 -0.19 -0.84 -11.11
C LEU A 73 1.02 -0.48 -10.23
N THR A 74 1.95 -1.42 -10.07
CA THR A 74 3.22 -1.18 -9.38
C THR A 74 4.05 -0.11 -10.09
N ALA A 75 4.08 -0.08 -11.43
CA ALA A 75 4.78 0.99 -12.15
C ALA A 75 4.14 2.38 -11.93
N LEU A 76 2.81 2.48 -11.95
CA LEU A 76 2.08 3.73 -11.68
C LEU A 76 2.31 4.22 -10.25
N ALA A 77 2.31 3.29 -9.30
CA ALA A 77 2.64 3.51 -7.90
C ALA A 77 4.06 4.07 -7.73
N LEU A 78 5.07 3.39 -8.29
CA LEU A 78 6.47 3.82 -8.23
C LEU A 78 6.72 5.15 -8.96
N ALA A 79 5.90 5.49 -9.96
CA ALA A 79 5.93 6.78 -10.64
C ALA A 79 5.22 7.90 -9.85
N GLY A 80 4.59 7.59 -8.71
CA GLY A 80 3.78 8.53 -7.92
C GLY A 80 2.48 8.95 -8.60
N THR A 81 2.06 8.25 -9.67
CA THR A 81 0.81 8.51 -10.38
C THR A 81 -0.38 7.86 -9.67
N LYS A 82 -0.18 6.66 -9.12
CA LYS A 82 -1.18 5.96 -8.26
C LYS A 82 -0.88 6.26 -6.79
N THR A 83 -1.78 6.98 -6.14
CA THR A 83 -1.70 7.39 -4.73
C THR A 83 -2.97 7.07 -3.94
N THR A 84 -3.84 6.21 -4.47
CA THR A 84 -4.94 5.56 -3.76
C THR A 84 -5.10 4.12 -4.28
N THR A 85 -5.83 3.27 -3.54
CA THR A 85 -6.25 1.93 -3.99
C THR A 85 -7.64 1.61 -3.44
N ALA A 86 -8.24 0.50 -3.85
CA ALA A 86 -9.44 -0.03 -3.19
C ALA A 86 -9.38 -1.55 -3.02
N SER A 87 -10.10 -2.06 -2.02
CA SER A 87 -10.27 -3.50 -1.77
C SER A 87 -11.70 -3.78 -1.29
N LEU A 88 -12.15 -5.03 -1.34
CA LEU A 88 -13.45 -5.36 -0.76
C LEU A 88 -13.30 -5.46 0.75
N LEU A 89 -14.24 -4.89 1.52
CA LEU A 89 -14.25 -5.05 2.98
C LEU A 89 -14.37 -6.54 3.35
N ARG A 90 -15.13 -7.28 2.54
CA ARG A 90 -15.33 -8.72 2.74
C ARG A 90 -14.05 -9.54 2.61
N ASP A 91 -13.04 -9.07 1.88
CA ASP A 91 -11.76 -9.79 1.77
C ASP A 91 -11.06 -9.80 3.13
N PHE A 92 -11.02 -8.63 3.81
CA PHE A 92 -10.49 -8.54 5.18
C PHE A 92 -11.30 -9.39 6.18
N GLU A 93 -12.63 -9.36 6.08
CA GLU A 93 -13.51 -10.18 6.95
C GLU A 93 -13.29 -11.68 6.74
N ALA A 94 -13.14 -12.12 5.49
CA ALA A 94 -12.94 -13.52 5.13
C ALA A 94 -11.56 -14.03 5.56
N GLU A 95 -10.53 -13.20 5.45
CA GLU A 95 -9.17 -13.52 5.87
C GLU A 95 -8.95 -13.35 7.38
N GLY A 96 -9.90 -12.72 8.09
CA GLY A 96 -9.74 -12.37 9.50
C GLY A 96 -8.64 -11.33 9.74
N THR A 97 -8.32 -10.54 8.72
CA THR A 97 -7.28 -9.50 8.77
C THR A 97 -7.89 -8.15 9.18
N ASN A 98 -7.07 -7.32 9.81
CA ASN A 98 -7.49 -5.96 10.15
C ASN A 98 -7.33 -5.05 8.94
N LEU A 99 -8.18 -4.02 8.85
CA LEU A 99 -7.95 -2.92 7.93
C LEU A 99 -6.59 -2.25 8.25
N PRO A 100 -5.90 -1.70 7.23
CA PRO A 100 -4.69 -0.91 7.45
C PRO A 100 -4.94 0.23 8.44
N ARG A 101 -3.91 0.64 9.17
CA ARG A 101 -3.97 1.81 10.07
C ARG A 101 -3.24 2.99 9.46
N VAL A 102 -3.73 4.20 9.70
CA VAL A 102 -2.97 5.41 9.36
C VAL A 102 -1.61 5.39 10.06
N GLY A 103 -0.55 5.68 9.31
CA GLY A 103 0.85 5.56 9.72
C GLY A 103 1.43 4.14 9.65
N GLN A 104 0.64 3.13 9.25
CA GLN A 104 1.15 1.78 8.99
C GLN A 104 2.08 1.81 7.78
N ARG A 105 3.21 1.09 7.88
CA ARG A 105 4.20 0.95 6.82
C ARG A 105 4.37 -0.50 6.43
N ASP A 106 4.07 -0.78 5.17
CA ASP A 106 4.11 -2.11 4.58
C ASP A 106 5.08 -2.17 3.40
N ILE A 107 5.45 -3.37 2.99
CA ILE A 107 6.32 -3.62 1.84
C ILE A 107 5.45 -3.93 0.61
N LEU A 108 5.58 -3.11 -0.43
CA LEU A 108 5.04 -3.40 -1.75
C LEU A 108 5.93 -4.40 -2.49
N VAL A 109 5.33 -5.43 -3.09
CA VAL A 109 6.03 -6.43 -3.92
C VAL A 109 5.60 -6.39 -5.40
N ASP A 110 6.49 -6.81 -6.30
CA ASP A 110 6.18 -7.01 -7.72
C ASP A 110 5.52 -8.38 -8.00
N SER A 111 5.32 -8.72 -9.28
CA SER A 111 4.77 -10.02 -9.70
C SER A 111 5.72 -11.21 -9.48
N ARG A 112 6.99 -10.96 -9.11
CA ARG A 112 7.97 -11.99 -8.73
C ARG A 112 8.17 -12.05 -7.21
N ASP A 113 7.24 -11.45 -6.46
CA ASP A 113 7.29 -11.31 -5.01
C ASP A 113 8.56 -10.61 -4.52
N GLN A 114 9.17 -9.74 -5.34
CA GLN A 114 10.34 -8.96 -4.95
C GLN A 114 9.89 -7.65 -4.28
N PRO A 115 10.43 -7.28 -3.11
CA PRO A 115 10.19 -5.97 -2.50
C PRO A 115 10.62 -4.84 -3.44
N VAL A 116 9.74 -3.86 -3.67
CA VAL A 116 10.02 -2.71 -4.57
C VAL A 116 9.87 -1.36 -3.90
N ALA A 117 9.06 -1.24 -2.84
CA ALA A 117 8.89 -0.01 -2.08
C ALA A 117 8.38 -0.28 -0.66
N THR A 118 8.53 0.73 0.21
CA THR A 118 7.75 0.83 1.45
C THR A 118 6.60 1.79 1.21
N VAL A 119 5.41 1.42 1.66
CA VAL A 119 4.18 2.20 1.47
C VAL A 119 3.66 2.58 2.84
N GLU A 120 3.36 3.87 3.05
CA GLU A 120 2.75 4.36 4.28
C GLU A 120 1.28 4.65 4.05
N THR A 121 0.39 4.10 4.88
CA THR A 121 -1.03 4.41 4.80
C THR A 121 -1.31 5.78 5.41
N LEU A 122 -1.78 6.74 4.61
CA LEU A 122 -2.09 8.10 5.12
C LEU A 122 -3.55 8.31 5.51
N ASP A 123 -4.48 7.57 4.90
CA ASP A 123 -5.92 7.67 5.18
C ASP A 123 -6.60 6.32 4.98
N VAL A 124 -7.68 6.06 5.71
CA VAL A 124 -8.48 4.84 5.54
C VAL A 124 -9.94 5.19 5.73
N ARG A 125 -10.77 4.85 4.74
CA ARG A 125 -12.22 5.02 4.83
C ARG A 125 -12.94 3.76 4.37
N VAL A 126 -14.09 3.51 4.98
CA VAL A 126 -15.00 2.45 4.54
C VAL A 126 -16.22 3.16 3.95
N VAL A 127 -16.39 3.06 2.64
CA VAL A 127 -17.48 3.70 1.91
C VAL A 127 -18.10 2.72 0.92
N ARG A 128 -19.34 2.97 0.50
CA ARG A 128 -19.92 2.18 -0.59
C ARG A 128 -19.22 2.53 -1.89
N LEU A 129 -19.15 1.59 -2.84
CA LEU A 129 -18.66 1.88 -4.20
C LEU A 129 -19.40 3.05 -4.87
N ALA A 130 -20.69 3.19 -4.55
CA ALA A 130 -21.53 4.28 -5.02
C ALA A 130 -21.10 5.66 -4.50
N ASP A 131 -20.38 5.71 -3.37
CA ASP A 131 -20.01 6.94 -2.67
C ASP A 131 -18.53 7.30 -2.84
N VAL A 132 -17.78 6.58 -3.68
CA VAL A 132 -16.42 6.98 -4.06
C VAL A 132 -16.50 8.27 -4.88
N ASP A 133 -15.70 9.27 -4.50
CA ASP A 133 -15.61 10.56 -5.18
C ASP A 133 -14.64 10.53 -6.37
N ASP A 134 -14.74 11.55 -7.23
CA ASP A 134 -13.90 11.69 -8.42
C ASP A 134 -12.41 11.84 -8.07
N GLN A 135 -12.09 12.47 -6.95
CA GLN A 135 -10.69 12.69 -6.56
C GLN A 135 -9.99 11.36 -6.29
N HIS A 136 -10.63 10.45 -5.55
CA HIS A 136 -10.08 9.12 -5.33
C HIS A 136 -9.89 8.33 -6.62
N ALA A 137 -10.85 8.42 -7.55
CA ALA A 137 -10.77 7.76 -8.84
C ALA A 137 -9.59 8.29 -9.68
N ILE A 138 -9.38 9.60 -9.67
CA ILE A 138 -8.25 10.24 -10.36
C ILE A 138 -6.92 9.84 -9.69
N ASP A 139 -6.86 9.90 -8.36
CA ASP A 139 -5.66 9.57 -7.58
C ASP A 139 -5.30 8.08 -7.64
N GLU A 140 -6.20 7.23 -8.11
CA GLU A 140 -5.87 5.83 -8.39
C GLU A 140 -4.87 5.70 -9.54
N GLY A 141 -4.73 6.76 -10.37
CA GLY A 141 -3.68 6.89 -11.36
C GLY A 141 -3.83 5.97 -12.58
N GLU A 142 -4.93 5.22 -12.68
CA GLU A 142 -5.14 4.23 -13.74
C GLU A 142 -5.73 4.80 -15.03
N GLY A 143 -6.09 6.08 -15.01
CA GLY A 143 -6.63 6.83 -16.15
C GLY A 143 -8.12 7.16 -16.06
N TYR A 144 -8.76 6.98 -14.90
CA TYR A 144 -10.16 7.33 -14.71
C TYR A 144 -10.36 8.85 -14.73
N ALA A 145 -11.32 9.33 -15.50
CA ALA A 145 -11.72 10.73 -15.50
C ALA A 145 -12.63 11.10 -14.33
N ASN A 146 -13.33 10.13 -13.73
CA ASN A 146 -14.30 10.32 -12.66
C ASN A 146 -14.65 8.99 -11.95
N ALA A 147 -15.44 9.08 -10.87
CA ALA A 147 -15.88 7.95 -10.06
C ALA A 147 -16.76 6.94 -10.81
N ALA A 148 -17.44 7.34 -11.88
CA ALA A 148 -18.27 6.42 -12.66
C ALA A 148 -17.41 5.44 -13.48
N GLU A 149 -16.32 5.92 -14.09
CA GLU A 149 -15.37 5.07 -14.81
C GLU A 149 -14.62 4.13 -13.86
N PHE A 150 -14.16 4.66 -12.71
CA PHE A 150 -13.58 3.86 -11.63
C PHE A 150 -14.52 2.73 -11.21
N ARG A 151 -15.81 3.05 -10.98
CA ARG A 151 -16.81 2.07 -10.57
C ARG A 151 -17.02 0.98 -11.61
N ALA A 152 -17.16 1.34 -12.88
CA ALA A 152 -17.36 0.37 -13.94
C ALA A 152 -16.19 -0.62 -14.02
N SER A 153 -14.96 -0.12 -13.99
CA SER A 153 -13.74 -0.94 -14.00
C SER A 153 -13.63 -1.88 -12.80
N HIS A 154 -13.93 -1.37 -11.60
CA HIS A 154 -13.88 -2.14 -10.37
C HIS A 154 -15.00 -3.19 -10.27
N GLU A 155 -16.20 -2.87 -10.75
CA GLU A 155 -17.30 -3.84 -10.85
C GLU A 155 -16.97 -4.96 -11.84
N GLU A 156 -16.27 -4.67 -12.94
CA GLU A 156 -15.78 -5.69 -13.87
C GLU A 156 -14.72 -6.58 -13.19
N TYR A 157 -13.71 -5.98 -12.55
CA TYR A 157 -12.64 -6.69 -11.85
C TYR A 157 -13.19 -7.61 -10.75
N TRP A 158 -14.02 -7.09 -9.85
CA TRP A 158 -14.62 -7.89 -8.77
C TRP A 158 -15.75 -8.79 -9.26
N GLY A 159 -16.46 -8.41 -10.32
CA GLY A 159 -17.47 -9.26 -10.95
C GLY A 159 -16.88 -10.55 -11.49
N GLY A 160 -15.73 -10.47 -12.17
CA GLY A 160 -14.96 -11.64 -12.62
C GLY A 160 -14.43 -12.49 -11.46
N TYR A 161 -14.02 -11.84 -10.36
CA TYR A 161 -13.59 -12.52 -9.13
C TYR A 161 -14.76 -13.29 -8.46
N LEU A 162 -15.95 -12.69 -8.38
CA LEU A 162 -17.15 -13.33 -7.82
C LEU A 162 -17.69 -14.47 -8.70
N GLU A 163 -17.56 -14.37 -10.03
CA GLU A 163 -17.88 -15.49 -10.92
C GLU A 163 -16.90 -16.66 -10.72
N THR A 164 -15.61 -16.36 -10.58
CA THR A 164 -14.59 -17.38 -10.28
C THR A 164 -14.84 -18.08 -8.94
N LEU A 165 -15.18 -17.34 -7.88
CA LEU A 165 -15.52 -17.90 -6.57
C LEU A 165 -16.79 -18.76 -6.60
N ARG A 166 -17.79 -18.40 -7.42
CA ARG A 166 -19.02 -19.20 -7.58
C ARG A 166 -18.78 -20.52 -8.30
N GLN A 167 -17.77 -20.62 -9.16
CA GLN A 167 -17.42 -21.86 -9.85
C GLN A 167 -16.59 -22.82 -8.99
N GLN A 168 -16.14 -22.38 -7.82
CA GLN A 168 -15.32 -23.16 -6.88
C GLN A 168 -16.10 -23.66 -5.65
N LEU A 169 -17.40 -23.32 -5.55
CA LEU A 169 -18.35 -23.79 -4.54
C LEU A 169 -19.42 -24.68 -5.18
#